data_AF-A0A9P6NGA7-F1
#
_entry.id   AF-A0A9P6NGA7-F1
#
_cell.length_a   1.000
_cell.length_b   1.000
_cell.length_c   1.000
_cell.angle_alpha   90.00
_cell.angle_beta   90.00
_cell.angle_gamma   90.00
#
_symmetry.space_group_name_H-M   'P 1'
#
loop_
_entity.id
_entity.type
_entity.pdbx_description
1 polymer ?
#
loop_
_entity_poly.entity_id
_entity_poly.type
_entity_poly.pdbx_seq_one_letter_code
_entity_poly.pdbx_strand_id
1 'polypeptide(L)'
;MVRYSADVKVQAITLLREGLSRVAVKQHLRSMVNLQTTTRWKQSYKSTLAVVKSADTYQNFMADLIEADPTLYLDEIRDSMYNDTGVFVSLSTIADDLKEHLELTRKKVQKVHPSQSPVKRAEYIDAIADLQPEMLVFAGESFRLVSERLMH
;
A
#
# COMPACT_ATOMS: atom_id res chain seq x y z
N MET A 1 10.21 15.61 16.36
CA MET A 1 10.38 15.90 14.92
C MET A 1 9.85 17.31 14.66
N VAL A 2 10.69 18.26 14.22
CA VAL A 2 10.27 19.66 14.01
C VAL A 2 9.50 19.77 12.70
N ARG A 3 8.22 20.20 12.76
CA ARG A 3 7.40 20.46 11.57
C ARG A 3 7.62 21.90 11.12
N TYR A 4 8.12 22.08 9.90
CA TYR A 4 8.23 23.38 9.24
C TYR A 4 7.02 23.60 8.33
N SER A 5 6.46 24.80 8.34
CA SER A 5 5.35 25.17 7.47
C SER A 5 5.73 25.07 5.99
N ALA A 6 4.73 24.90 5.13
CA ALA A 6 4.91 24.85 3.68
C ALA A 6 5.64 26.11 3.17
N ASP A 7 5.28 27.29 3.68
CA ASP A 7 5.88 28.57 3.29
C ASP A 7 7.38 28.61 3.54
N VAL A 8 7.84 28.15 4.71
CA VAL A 8 9.27 28.09 5.05
C VAL A 8 10.03 27.17 4.10
N LYS A 9 9.41 26.05 3.69
CA LYS A 9 10.03 25.10 2.75
C LYS A 9 10.16 25.70 1.35
N VAL A 10 9.10 26.34 0.86
CA VAL A 10 9.07 26.98 -0.45
C VAL A 10 10.10 28.11 -0.49
N GLN A 11 10.09 28.98 0.52
CA GLN A 11 11.00 30.12 0.62
C GLN A 11 12.47 29.67 0.72
N ALA A 12 12.77 28.59 1.45
CA ALA A 12 14.11 28.00 1.50
C ALA A 12 14.59 27.53 0.13
N ILE A 13 13.72 26.93 -0.69
CA ILE A 13 14.08 26.42 -2.01
C ILE A 13 14.23 27.55 -3.02
N THR A 14 13.38 28.56 -2.97
CA THR A 14 13.53 29.77 -3.80
C THR A 14 14.89 30.42 -3.58
N LEU A 15 15.28 30.66 -2.32
CA LEU A 15 16.60 31.23 -2.00
C LEU A 15 17.77 30.32 -2.44
N LEU A 16 17.61 28.99 -2.32
CA LEU A 16 18.61 28.03 -2.80
C LEU A 16 18.72 27.97 -4.33
N ARG A 17 17.69 28.38 -5.08
CA ARG A 17 17.70 28.51 -6.54
C ARG A 17 18.34 29.82 -6.98
N GLU A 18 18.16 30.88 -6.21
CA GLU A 18 18.79 32.20 -6.40
C GLU A 18 20.30 32.18 -6.11
N GLY A 19 20.86 31.02 -5.73
CA GLY A 19 22.29 30.83 -5.54
C GLY A 19 22.78 31.13 -4.13
N LEU A 20 21.88 31.42 -3.18
CA LEU A 20 22.28 31.66 -1.80
C LEU A 20 22.87 30.39 -1.16
N SER A 21 23.92 30.59 -0.38
CA SER A 21 24.53 29.51 0.38
C SER A 21 23.58 29.03 1.49
N ARG A 22 23.70 27.76 1.90
CA ARG A 22 22.82 27.16 2.91
C ARG A 22 22.87 27.90 4.25
N VAL A 23 24.02 28.47 4.59
CA VAL A 23 24.23 29.28 5.79
C VAL A 23 23.48 30.60 5.69
N ALA A 24 23.52 31.24 4.51
CA ALA A 24 22.77 32.46 4.23
C ALA A 24 21.26 32.21 4.28
N VAL A 25 20.77 31.10 3.73
CA VAL A 25 19.34 30.72 3.80
C VAL A 25 18.87 30.55 5.25
N LYS A 26 19.69 29.91 6.10
CA LYS A 26 19.39 29.74 7.52
C LYS A 26 19.32 31.08 8.25
N GLN A 27 20.25 31.99 7.99
CA GLN A 27 20.22 33.35 8.54
C GLN A 27 19.00 34.13 8.03
N HIS A 28 18.66 33.97 6.75
CA HIS A 28 17.61 34.73 6.10
C HIS A 28 16.21 34.34 6.58
N LEU A 29 15.97 33.04 6.77
CA LEU A 29 14.69 32.51 7.27
C LEU A 29 14.50 32.70 8.78
N ARG A 30 15.50 33.26 9.49
CA ARG A 30 15.53 33.47 10.96
C ARG A 30 15.03 32.27 11.78
N SER A 31 15.14 31.08 11.22
CA SER A 31 14.55 29.86 11.77
C SER A 31 15.65 28.86 12.07
N MET A 32 15.44 28.03 13.10
CA MET A 32 16.32 26.91 13.42
C MET A 32 16.14 25.76 12.40
N VAL A 33 16.07 26.06 11.11
CA VAL A 33 16.04 25.04 10.08
C VAL A 33 17.43 24.40 10.02
N ASN A 34 17.46 23.08 10.22
CA ASN A 34 18.69 22.30 10.13
C ASN A 34 19.16 22.26 8.65
N LEU A 35 20.47 22.42 8.43
CA LEU A 35 21.12 22.39 7.12
C LEU A 35 20.92 21.06 6.37
N GLN A 36 20.74 19.97 7.12
CA GLN A 36 20.44 18.66 6.57
C GLN A 36 19.01 18.61 5.99
N THR A 37 18.06 19.32 6.62
CA THR A 37 16.67 19.41 6.16
C THR A 37 16.55 20.18 4.86
N THR A 38 17.26 21.30 4.73
CA THR A 38 17.32 22.07 3.46
C THR A 38 17.98 21.30 2.34
N THR A 39 18.98 20.47 2.66
CA THR A 39 19.59 19.54 1.69
C THR A 39 18.58 18.51 1.18
N ARG A 40 17.78 17.91 2.08
CA ARG A 40 16.70 16.98 1.70
C ARG A 40 15.62 17.67 0.86
N TRP A 41 15.21 18.89 1.20
CA TRP A 41 14.23 19.64 0.39
C TRP A 41 14.75 19.95 -1.01
N LYS A 42 16.04 20.33 -1.13
CA LYS A 42 16.67 20.58 -2.44
C LYS A 42 16.72 19.31 -3.29
N GLN A 43 16.98 18.17 -2.66
CA GLN A 43 16.96 16.88 -3.35
C GLN A 43 15.54 16.52 -3.81
N SER A 44 14.53 16.64 -2.94
CA SER A 44 13.12 16.40 -3.29
C SER A 44 12.61 17.31 -4.40
N TYR A 45 13.04 18.59 -4.39
CA TYR A 45 12.69 19.52 -5.46
C TYR A 45 13.34 19.14 -6.79
N LYS A 46 14.58 18.65 -6.78
CA LYS A 46 15.26 18.21 -8.00
C LYS A 46 14.63 16.95 -8.61
N SER A 47 14.12 16.03 -7.80
CA SER A 47 13.51 14.79 -8.28
C SER A 47 12.05 14.99 -8.70
N THR A 48 11.29 15.81 -7.97
CA THR A 48 9.82 15.87 -8.11
C THR A 48 9.29 17.25 -8.53
N LEU A 49 10.14 18.26 -8.67
CA LEU A 49 9.76 19.68 -8.88
C LEU A 49 8.82 20.25 -7.80
N ALA A 50 8.62 19.53 -6.70
CA ALA A 50 7.73 19.88 -5.60
C ALA A 50 8.45 19.73 -4.25
N VAL A 51 8.27 20.73 -3.38
CA VAL A 51 8.85 20.77 -2.02
C VAL A 51 7.82 20.37 -0.96
N VAL A 52 6.55 20.51 -1.31
CA VAL A 52 5.40 20.20 -0.47
C VAL A 52 4.61 19.16 -1.24
N LYS A 53 4.71 17.89 -0.82
CA LYS A 53 3.85 16.82 -1.33
C LYS A 53 2.52 16.90 -0.54
N SER A 54 1.40 17.11 -1.23
CA SER A 54 0.06 17.07 -0.61
C SER A 54 -0.29 15.62 -0.24
N ALA A 55 -1.27 15.42 0.65
CA ALA A 55 -1.77 14.08 0.98
C ALA A 55 -2.18 13.32 -0.29
N ASP A 56 -2.82 14.01 -1.23
CA ASP A 56 -3.26 13.47 -2.53
C ASP A 56 -2.11 12.91 -3.38
N THR A 57 -0.90 13.46 -3.23
CA THR A 57 0.28 12.97 -3.97
C THR A 57 0.68 11.57 -3.52
N TYR A 58 0.50 11.25 -2.23
CA TYR A 58 0.83 9.93 -1.68
C TYR A 58 -0.23 8.90 -2.05
N GLN A 59 -1.50 9.29 -2.04
CA GLN A 59 -2.61 8.41 -2.39
C GLN A 59 -2.55 7.99 -3.86
N ASN A 60 -2.28 8.93 -4.77
CA ASN A 60 -2.10 8.61 -6.18
C ASN A 60 -0.90 7.69 -6.42
N PHE A 61 0.22 7.92 -5.71
CA PHE A 61 1.38 7.04 -5.80
C PHE A 61 1.07 5.61 -5.33
N MET A 62 0.37 5.45 -4.21
CA MET A 62 -0.03 4.12 -3.72
C MET A 62 -1.00 3.43 -4.67
N ALA A 63 -1.95 4.17 -5.26
CA ALA A 63 -2.86 3.65 -6.26
C ALA A 63 -2.11 3.15 -7.50
N ASP A 64 -1.24 3.98 -8.08
CA ASP A 64 -0.44 3.63 -9.26
C ASP A 64 0.45 2.41 -8.99
N LEU A 65 1.04 2.33 -7.79
CA LEU A 65 1.90 1.22 -7.39
C LEU A 65 1.13 -0.10 -7.28
N ILE A 66 -0.08 -0.07 -6.70
CA ILE A 66 -0.92 -1.26 -6.53
C ILE A 66 -1.56 -1.69 -7.86
N GLU A 67 -1.89 -0.74 -8.73
CA GLU A 67 -2.39 -1.05 -10.07
C GLU A 67 -1.32 -1.74 -10.92
N ALA A 68 -0.05 -1.33 -10.78
CA ALA A 68 1.08 -1.98 -11.44
C ALA A 68 1.35 -3.39 -10.90
N ASP A 69 1.30 -3.58 -9.57
CA ASP A 69 1.45 -4.89 -8.94
C ASP A 69 0.56 -5.04 -7.69
N PRO A 70 -0.58 -5.75 -7.80
CA PRO A 70 -1.50 -5.94 -6.68
C PRO A 70 -1.04 -7.00 -5.67
N THR A 71 0.12 -7.64 -5.91
CA THR A 71 0.67 -8.69 -5.03
C THR A 71 1.66 -8.16 -3.99
N LEU A 72 1.98 -6.87 -4.05
CA LEU A 72 2.92 -6.23 -3.14
C LEU A 72 2.48 -6.33 -1.68
N TYR A 73 3.45 -6.67 -0.82
CA TYR A 73 3.29 -6.62 0.62
C TYR A 73 3.38 -5.19 1.15
N LEU A 74 2.85 -4.95 2.35
CA LEU A 74 2.81 -3.62 2.96
C LEU A 74 4.20 -3.02 3.19
N ASP A 75 5.20 -3.86 3.48
CA ASP A 75 6.59 -3.46 3.64
C ASP A 75 7.26 -3.13 2.31
N GLU A 76 6.93 -3.83 1.23
CA GLU A 76 7.39 -3.48 -0.12
C GLU A 76 6.79 -2.13 -0.58
N ILE A 77 5.50 -1.89 -0.31
CA ILE A 77 4.85 -0.60 -0.56
C ILE A 77 5.55 0.51 0.24
N ARG A 78 5.82 0.26 1.53
CA ARG A 78 6.54 1.21 2.38
C ARG A 78 7.92 1.53 1.84
N ASP A 79 8.68 0.51 1.46
CA ASP A 79 10.06 0.66 1.03
C ASP A 79 10.10 1.37 -0.33
N SER A 80 9.18 1.07 -1.24
CA SER A 80 8.99 1.80 -2.50
C SER A 80 8.65 3.27 -2.26
N MET A 81 7.71 3.55 -1.35
CA MET A 81 7.35 4.91 -0.98
C MET A 81 8.52 5.64 -0.29
N TYR A 82 9.30 4.97 0.55
CA TYR A 82 10.49 5.55 1.18
C TYR A 82 11.57 5.87 0.13
N ASN A 83 11.78 5.00 -0.84
CA ASN A 83 12.76 5.21 -1.90
C ASN A 83 12.39 6.40 -2.79
N ASP A 84 11.10 6.60 -3.09
CA ASP A 84 10.64 7.75 -3.89
C ASP A 84 10.56 9.06 -3.08
N THR A 85 9.98 8.99 -1.87
CA THR A 85 9.60 10.19 -1.11
C THR A 85 10.59 10.55 0.00
N GLY A 86 11.41 9.59 0.43
CA GLY A 86 12.24 9.68 1.63
C GLY A 86 11.46 9.71 2.94
N VAL A 87 10.13 9.53 2.90
CA VAL A 87 9.27 9.52 4.09
C VAL A 87 9.09 8.09 4.54
N PHE A 88 9.47 7.83 5.80
CA PHE A 88 9.23 6.55 6.43
C PHE A 88 7.86 6.58 7.09
N VAL A 89 6.94 5.74 6.60
CA VAL A 89 5.57 5.61 7.11
C VAL A 89 5.44 4.25 7.79
N SER A 90 4.67 4.17 8.88
CA SER A 90 4.45 2.87 9.53
C SER A 90 3.59 1.97 8.66
N LEU A 91 3.77 0.65 8.81
CA LEU A 91 2.95 -0.34 8.11
C LEU A 91 1.47 -0.19 8.47
N SER A 92 1.15 0.22 9.70
CA SER A 92 -0.21 0.48 10.14
C SER A 92 -0.84 1.64 9.37
N THR A 93 -0.11 2.75 9.19
CA THR A 93 -0.62 3.90 8.45
C THR A 93 -0.82 3.57 6.97
N ILE A 94 0.07 2.78 6.37
CA ILE A 94 -0.14 2.29 5.00
C ILE A 94 -1.37 1.39 4.95
N ALA A 95 -1.51 0.42 5.85
CA ALA A 95 -2.68 -0.45 5.89
C ALA A 95 -4.00 0.32 6.06
N ASP A 96 -4.02 1.32 6.94
CA ASP A 96 -5.17 2.19 7.15
C ASP A 96 -5.47 3.03 5.89
N ASP A 97 -4.45 3.58 5.23
CA ASP A 97 -4.62 4.36 4.00
C ASP A 97 -5.16 3.50 2.85
N LEU A 98 -4.63 2.29 2.66
CA LEU A 98 -5.15 1.35 1.66
C LEU A 98 -6.61 0.98 1.90
N LYS A 99 -7.00 0.83 3.17
CA LYS A 99 -8.36 0.42 3.55
C LYS A 99 -9.35 1.57 3.50
N GLU A 100 -9.01 2.72 4.07
CA GLU A 100 -9.93 3.84 4.26
C GLU A 100 -9.94 4.80 3.07
N HIS A 101 -8.84 4.95 2.34
CA HIS A 101 -8.74 5.89 1.22
C HIS A 101 -8.81 5.22 -0.16
N LEU A 102 -8.24 4.02 -0.32
CA LEU A 102 -8.33 3.27 -1.58
C LEU A 102 -9.44 2.21 -1.57
N GLU A 103 -10.17 2.07 -0.47
CA GLU A 103 -11.25 1.09 -0.27
C GLU A 103 -10.82 -0.37 -0.57
N LEU A 104 -9.53 -0.67 -0.45
CA LEU A 104 -8.98 -1.97 -0.78
C LEU A 104 -9.20 -2.94 0.37
N THR A 105 -9.73 -4.12 0.02
CA THR A 105 -9.87 -5.22 0.96
C THR A 105 -8.87 -6.32 0.64
N ARG A 106 -8.18 -6.83 1.68
CA ARG A 106 -7.27 -7.98 1.51
C ARG A 106 -8.07 -9.23 1.13
N LYS A 107 -7.94 -9.67 -0.12
CA LYS A 107 -8.47 -10.97 -0.53
C LYS A 107 -7.63 -12.08 0.10
N LYS A 108 -8.27 -12.94 0.90
CA LYS A 108 -7.63 -14.14 1.41
C LYS A 108 -7.62 -15.18 0.29
N VAL A 109 -6.42 -15.55 -0.17
CA VAL A 109 -6.27 -16.66 -1.13
C VAL A 109 -6.86 -17.91 -0.48
N GLN A 110 -7.94 -18.42 -1.06
CA GLN A 110 -8.52 -19.69 -0.65
C GLN A 110 -7.70 -20.82 -1.27
N LYS A 111 -7.41 -21.86 -0.49
CA LYS A 111 -6.86 -23.11 -1.04
C LYS A 111 -7.97 -23.77 -1.85
N VAL A 112 -7.88 -23.64 -3.16
CA VAL A 112 -8.73 -24.36 -4.11
C VAL A 112 -8.18 -25.77 -4.23
N HIS A 113 -9.07 -26.78 -4.18
CA HIS A 113 -8.64 -28.17 -4.37
C HIS A 113 -8.08 -28.32 -5.81
N PRO A 114 -6.93 -28.98 -6.03
CA PRO A 114 -6.27 -29.04 -7.35
C PRO A 114 -7.15 -29.62 -8.46
N SER A 115 -8.13 -30.45 -8.11
CA SER A 115 -9.08 -31.04 -9.07
C SER A 115 -10.30 -30.15 -9.37
N GLN A 116 -10.44 -28.96 -8.75
CA GLN A 116 -11.52 -28.04 -9.11
C GLN A 116 -11.29 -27.48 -10.51
N SER A 117 -12.23 -27.75 -11.41
CA SER A 117 -12.26 -27.20 -12.76
C SER A 117 -13.50 -26.30 -12.90
N PRO A 118 -13.32 -24.99 -13.16
CA PRO A 118 -14.43 -24.08 -13.42
C PRO A 118 -15.31 -24.55 -14.58
N VAL A 119 -14.69 -25.15 -15.62
CA VAL A 119 -15.38 -25.70 -16.79
C VAL A 119 -16.28 -26.85 -16.40
N LYS A 120 -15.75 -27.88 -15.73
CA LYS A 120 -16.56 -29.03 -15.28
C LYS A 120 -17.65 -28.62 -14.30
N ARG A 121 -17.39 -27.61 -13.46
CA ARG A 121 -18.40 -27.05 -12.55
C ARG A 121 -19.53 -26.38 -13.34
N ALA A 122 -19.20 -25.60 -14.37
CA ALA A 122 -20.20 -24.97 -15.22
C ALA A 122 -21.03 -26.01 -15.99
N GLU A 123 -20.38 -27.00 -16.59
CA GLU A 123 -21.04 -28.13 -17.26
C GLU A 123 -21.98 -28.89 -16.33
N TYR A 124 -21.56 -29.16 -15.09
CA TYR A 124 -22.40 -29.81 -14.10
C TYR A 124 -23.61 -28.94 -13.71
N ILE A 125 -23.40 -27.64 -13.48
CA ILE A 125 -24.51 -26.71 -13.15
C ILE A 125 -25.53 -26.67 -14.28
N ASP A 126 -25.07 -26.60 -15.54
CA ASP A 126 -25.93 -26.61 -16.71
C ASP A 126 -26.72 -27.92 -16.82
N ALA A 127 -26.05 -29.06 -16.61
CA ALA A 127 -26.68 -30.38 -16.64
C ALA A 127 -27.75 -30.60 -15.56
N ILE A 128 -27.68 -29.88 -14.44
CA ILE A 128 -28.66 -29.97 -13.34
C ILE A 128 -29.61 -28.77 -13.27
N ALA A 129 -29.50 -27.80 -14.20
CA ALA A 129 -30.21 -26.52 -14.11
C ALA A 129 -31.73 -26.67 -14.09
N ASP A 130 -32.24 -27.69 -14.80
CA ASP A 130 -33.67 -27.98 -14.91
C ASP A 130 -34.20 -28.91 -13.80
N LEU A 131 -33.33 -29.43 -12.92
CA LEU A 131 -33.73 -30.31 -11.84
C LEU A 131 -34.27 -29.50 -10.65
N GLN A 132 -35.41 -29.92 -10.11
CA GLN A 132 -35.91 -29.32 -8.88
C GLN A 132 -35.07 -29.78 -7.67
N PRO A 133 -34.84 -28.90 -6.67
CA PRO A 133 -34.05 -29.25 -5.49
C PRO A 133 -34.50 -30.52 -4.76
N GLU A 134 -35.81 -30.81 -4.77
CA GLU A 134 -36.40 -32.00 -4.15
C GLU A 134 -35.97 -33.31 -4.82
N MET A 135 -35.46 -33.24 -6.05
CA MET A 135 -34.97 -34.38 -6.82
C MET A 135 -33.47 -34.67 -6.57
N LEU A 136 -32.76 -33.78 -5.86
CA LEU A 136 -31.33 -33.91 -5.60
C LEU A 136 -31.06 -34.64 -4.27
N VAL A 137 -30.42 -35.80 -4.34
CA VAL A 137 -29.97 -36.55 -3.17
C VAL A 137 -28.44 -36.55 -3.12
N PHE A 138 -27.87 -35.93 -2.09
CA PHE A 138 -26.42 -35.87 -1.91
C PHE A 138 -25.92 -37.06 -1.09
N ALA A 139 -25.36 -38.06 -1.77
CA ALA A 139 -24.66 -39.17 -1.12
C ALA A 139 -23.18 -38.80 -0.93
N GLY A 140 -22.86 -38.20 0.22
CA GLY A 140 -21.48 -37.92 0.62
C GLY A 140 -21.04 -38.82 1.76
N GLU A 141 -19.84 -39.40 1.66
CA GLU A 141 -19.23 -40.07 2.80
C GLU A 141 -18.84 -39.02 3.86
N SER A 142 -19.34 -39.20 5.08
CA SER A 142 -18.93 -38.36 6.21
C SER A 142 -17.60 -38.88 6.72
N PHE A 143 -16.52 -38.10 6.60
CA PHE A 143 -15.25 -38.45 7.24
C PHE A 143 -15.41 -38.41 8.77
N ARG A 144 -15.44 -39.59 9.39
CA ARG A 144 -15.30 -39.73 10.84
C ARG A 144 -13.81 -39.85 11.17
N LEU A 145 -13.28 -38.89 11.92
CA LEU A 145 -11.97 -39.03 12.53
C LEU A 145 -12.07 -40.09 13.63
N VAL A 146 -11.52 -41.28 13.40
CA VAL A 146 -11.30 -42.25 14.47
C VAL A 146 -10.06 -41.79 15.22
N SER A 147 -10.23 -41.14 16.36
CA SER A 147 -9.11 -40.84 17.26
C SER A 147 -8.71 -42.16 17.94
N GLU A 148 -7.67 -42.82 17.43
CA GLU A 148 -6.93 -43.81 18.22
C GLU A 148 -6.22 -43.07 19.36
N ARG A 149 -6.90 -43.00 20.52
CA ARG A 149 -6.20 -42.99 21.79
C ARG A 149 -5.52 -44.35 21.93
N LEU A 150 -4.30 -44.47 21.43
CA LEU A 150 -3.39 -45.48 21.95
C LEU A 150 -3.09 -45.12 23.41
N MET A 151 -3.69 -45.92 24.28
CA MET A 151 -3.45 -46.02 25.70
C MET A 151 -1.98 -46.41 25.95
N HIS A 152 -1.40 -45.77 26.97
CA HIS A 152 -0.31 -46.23 27.86
C HIS A 152 0.94 -46.88 27.25
#